data_AF-A0A3M2L031-F1
#
_entry.id   AF-A0A3M2L031-F1
#
_cell.length_a   1.000
_cell.length_b   1.000
_cell.length_c   1.000
_cell.angle_alpha   90.00
_cell.angle_beta   90.00
_cell.angle_gamma   90.00
#
_symmetry.space_group_name_H-M   'P 1'
#
loop_
_entity.id
_entity.type
_entity.pdbx_description
1 polymer ?
#
loop_
_entity_poly.entity_id
_entity_poly.type
_entity_poly.pdbx_seq_one_letter_code
_entity_poly.pdbx_strand_id
1 'polypeptide(L)'
;MQHVPTAMQFTTLTPDDLLRLYSYPSRLGAPWFRVNFIATVDGAVSLDGVSGPLGTPADHALFDIQRDLADVVLVGGGTARAENYGGAHTDAHRRIRLHHHGLGGAPDGSPPPIAVVTARADLDPAGRLFTDTVTPPIVLTTAAAPMERRERLTAAGAEVIVAGPDGMTPTAIRDALTARGLLRVLCEGGPSLFGRLLGAGLVDELCLTVSPLLAAGSAGRIAVSDNATPTPMSLRHVLLDSDGTMLTRWERQHTQS
;
A
#
# COMPACT_ATOMS: atom_id res chain seq x y z
N MET A 1 -26.28 4.81 33.25
CA MET A 1 -25.16 3.97 33.72
C MET A 1 -25.19 2.68 32.90
N GLN A 2 -24.32 2.58 31.89
CA GLN A 2 -24.11 1.32 31.18
C GLN A 2 -22.89 0.65 31.80
N HIS A 3 -23.12 -0.44 32.52
CA HIS A 3 -22.06 -1.36 32.88
C HIS A 3 -21.56 -2.01 31.59
N VAL A 4 -20.38 -1.62 31.14
CA VAL A 4 -19.65 -2.40 30.14
C VAL A 4 -18.65 -3.24 30.92
N PRO A 5 -18.91 -4.54 31.16
CA PRO A 5 -17.84 -5.41 31.64
C PRO A 5 -16.84 -5.48 30.48
N THR A 6 -15.65 -4.90 30.65
CA THR A 6 -14.57 -4.99 29.67
C THR A 6 -13.99 -6.41 29.71
N ALA A 7 -14.80 -7.40 29.35
CA ALA A 7 -14.33 -8.71 28.96
C ALA A 7 -13.94 -8.61 27.48
N MET A 8 -12.76 -8.04 27.21
CA MET A 8 -12.15 -8.22 25.88
C MET A 8 -11.66 -9.67 25.82
N GLN A 9 -12.33 -10.49 25.03
CA GLN A 9 -11.89 -11.85 24.75
C GLN A 9 -10.93 -11.79 23.57
N PHE A 10 -9.65 -12.02 23.84
CA PHE A 10 -8.64 -12.11 22.79
C PHE A 10 -8.66 -13.51 22.18
N THR A 11 -8.83 -13.57 20.86
CA THR A 11 -8.64 -14.79 20.08
C THR A 11 -7.34 -14.64 19.31
N THR A 12 -6.44 -15.61 19.43
CA THR A 12 -5.22 -15.63 18.62
C THR A 12 -5.59 -15.86 17.17
N LEU A 13 -5.24 -14.91 16.30
CA LEU A 13 -5.39 -15.06 14.86
C LEU A 13 -4.16 -15.73 14.26
N THR A 14 -4.38 -16.70 13.40
CA THR A 14 -3.31 -17.31 12.60
C THR A 14 -3.04 -16.46 11.35
N PRO A 15 -1.89 -16.65 10.68
CA PRO A 15 -1.65 -16.04 9.36
C PRO A 15 -2.77 -16.34 8.35
N ASP A 16 -3.35 -17.54 8.39
CA ASP A 16 -4.47 -17.91 7.50
C ASP A 16 -5.78 -17.18 7.85
N ASP A 17 -6.00 -16.83 9.13
CA ASP A 17 -7.11 -15.96 9.52
C ASP A 17 -6.92 -14.55 8.96
N LEU A 18 -5.71 -14.00 9.04
CA LEU A 18 -5.39 -12.70 8.45
C LEU A 18 -5.56 -12.73 6.93
N LEU A 19 -5.10 -13.78 6.24
CA LEU A 19 -5.31 -13.94 4.79
C LEU A 19 -6.80 -13.89 4.43
N ARG A 20 -7.66 -14.55 5.21
CA ARG A 20 -9.12 -14.52 5.01
C ARG A 20 -9.73 -13.15 5.29
N LEU A 21 -9.34 -12.50 6.38
CA LEU A 21 -9.87 -11.20 6.79
C LEU A 21 -9.49 -10.09 5.80
N TYR A 22 -8.34 -10.21 5.16
CA TYR A 22 -7.80 -9.23 4.23
C TYR A 22 -7.83 -9.71 2.77
N SER A 23 -8.55 -10.77 2.41
CA SER A 23 -8.67 -11.16 1.01
C SER A 23 -9.30 -10.05 0.16
N TYR A 24 -8.77 -9.83 -1.04
CA TYR A 24 -9.40 -8.99 -2.06
C TYR A 24 -10.71 -9.62 -2.56
N PRO A 25 -11.62 -8.86 -3.19
CA PRO A 25 -12.79 -9.43 -3.86
C PRO A 25 -12.41 -10.53 -4.85
N SER A 26 -13.20 -11.60 -4.92
CA SER A 26 -12.90 -12.80 -5.71
C SER A 26 -12.97 -12.59 -7.23
N ARG A 27 -13.64 -11.54 -7.69
CA ARG A 27 -13.74 -11.16 -9.10
C ARG A 27 -13.43 -9.68 -9.23
N LEU A 28 -12.36 -9.36 -9.95
CA LEU A 28 -11.93 -8.00 -10.23
C LEU A 28 -12.04 -7.73 -11.73
N GLY A 29 -12.84 -6.73 -12.11
CA GLY A 29 -12.91 -6.22 -13.48
C GLY A 29 -11.97 -5.03 -13.74
N ALA A 30 -11.41 -4.47 -12.68
CA ALA A 30 -10.49 -3.34 -12.68
C ALA A 30 -9.62 -3.41 -11.42
N PRO A 31 -8.51 -2.65 -11.35
CA PRO A 31 -7.67 -2.59 -10.17
C PRO A 31 -8.46 -2.14 -8.92
N TRP A 32 -8.34 -2.91 -7.86
CA TRP A 32 -8.86 -2.65 -6.52
C TRP A 32 -7.75 -2.07 -5.66
N PHE A 33 -7.90 -0.80 -5.24
CA PHE A 33 -6.89 -0.11 -4.46
C PHE A 33 -7.18 -0.24 -2.98
N ARG A 34 -6.39 -1.09 -2.31
CA ARG A 34 -6.26 -1.06 -0.87
C ARG A 34 -5.10 -0.14 -0.48
N VAL A 35 -5.36 0.79 0.41
CA VAL A 35 -4.34 1.67 0.98
C VAL A 35 -3.98 1.17 2.38
N ASN A 36 -2.69 1.05 2.69
CA ASN A 36 -2.20 0.64 4.01
C ASN A 36 -1.36 1.74 4.65
N PHE A 37 -1.73 2.17 5.86
CA PHE A 37 -1.01 3.18 6.64
C PHE A 37 -0.98 2.82 8.13
N ILE A 38 -0.04 3.44 8.82
CA ILE A 38 0.02 3.49 10.28
C ILE A 38 -0.03 4.94 10.75
N ALA A 39 -0.67 5.18 11.88
CA ALA A 39 -0.63 6.45 12.59
C ALA A 39 -0.64 6.24 14.11
N THR A 40 -0.13 7.20 14.87
CA THR A 40 -0.33 7.26 16.32
C THR A 40 -1.78 7.58 16.68
N VAL A 41 -2.13 7.48 17.97
CA VAL A 41 -3.48 7.81 18.47
C VAL A 41 -3.85 9.27 18.17
N ASP A 42 -2.89 10.19 18.20
CA ASP A 42 -3.04 11.60 17.84
C ASP A 42 -2.84 11.89 16.34
N GLY A 43 -2.67 10.85 15.51
CA GLY A 43 -2.75 10.93 14.05
C GLY A 43 -1.44 11.22 13.31
N ALA A 44 -0.29 11.15 13.99
CA ALA A 44 1.01 11.31 13.35
C ALA A 44 1.37 10.07 12.53
N VAL A 45 1.82 10.27 11.29
CA VAL A 45 2.15 9.18 10.33
C VAL A 45 3.64 8.87 10.23
N SER A 46 4.46 9.61 10.98
CA SER A 46 5.90 9.46 10.97
C SER A 46 6.49 10.04 12.25
N LEU A 47 7.59 9.45 12.71
CA LEU A 47 8.52 10.05 13.67
C LEU A 47 9.82 10.35 12.92
N ASP A 48 10.30 11.59 13.03
CA ASP A 48 11.51 12.06 12.31
C ASP A 48 11.50 11.77 10.80
N GLY A 49 10.31 11.80 10.19
CA GLY A 49 10.12 11.66 8.74
C GLY A 49 9.94 10.23 8.23
N VAL A 50 10.00 9.22 9.09
CA VAL A 50 9.78 7.80 8.74
C VAL A 50 8.69 7.14 9.59
N SER A 51 7.99 6.15 9.03
CA SER A 51 6.90 5.44 9.72
C SER A 51 7.36 4.24 10.54
N GLY A 52 8.53 3.66 10.22
CA GLY A 52 9.05 2.44 10.86
C GLY A 52 9.00 2.43 12.40
N PRO A 53 9.39 3.50 13.11
CA PRO A 53 9.31 3.56 14.57
C PRO A 53 7.90 3.47 15.18
N LEU A 54 6.86 3.63 14.37
CA LEU A 54 5.45 3.47 14.79
C LEU A 54 5.00 2.00 14.79
N GLY A 55 5.68 1.15 14.03
CA GLY A 55 5.30 -0.24 13.77
C GLY A 55 5.33 -1.11 15.02
N THR A 56 4.39 -2.05 15.07
CA THR A 56 4.30 -3.07 16.13
C THR A 56 4.36 -4.47 15.49
N PRO A 57 4.56 -5.55 16.27
CA PRO A 57 4.57 -6.90 15.71
C PRO A 57 3.30 -7.24 14.91
N ALA A 58 2.12 -6.78 15.37
CA ALA A 58 0.86 -6.95 14.67
C ALA A 58 0.81 -6.18 13.33
N ASP A 59 1.32 -4.95 13.30
CA ASP A 59 1.43 -4.15 12.08
C ASP A 59 2.32 -4.84 11.04
N HIS A 60 3.51 -5.30 11.46
CA HIS A 60 4.44 -6.00 10.57
C HIS A 60 3.84 -7.31 10.04
N ALA A 61 3.18 -8.09 10.89
CA ALA A 61 2.51 -9.32 10.45
C ALA A 61 1.42 -9.02 9.40
N LEU A 62 0.62 -7.97 9.60
CA LEU A 62 -0.39 -7.57 8.63
C LEU A 62 0.23 -7.01 7.34
N PHE A 63 1.31 -6.25 7.44
CA PHE A 63 2.04 -5.68 6.30
C PHE A 63 2.53 -6.78 5.36
N ASP A 64 3.14 -7.84 5.90
CA ASP A 64 3.60 -9.00 5.12
C ASP A 64 2.43 -9.73 4.46
N ILE A 65 1.35 -9.98 5.21
CA ILE A 65 0.15 -10.64 4.69
C ILE A 65 -0.48 -9.87 3.53
N GLN A 66 -0.53 -8.54 3.61
CA GLN A 66 -1.05 -7.71 2.53
C GLN A 66 -0.19 -7.79 1.27
N ARG A 67 1.14 -7.83 1.42
CA ARG A 67 2.06 -8.03 0.28
C ARG A 67 1.92 -9.42 -0.34
N ASP A 68 1.69 -10.46 0.45
CA ASP A 68 1.42 -11.81 -0.05
C ASP A 68 0.15 -11.87 -0.93
N LEU A 69 -0.88 -11.08 -0.58
CA LEU A 69 -2.16 -11.03 -1.29
C LEU A 69 -2.13 -10.12 -2.53
N ALA A 70 -1.22 -9.16 -2.59
CA ALA A 70 -1.15 -8.17 -3.66
C ALA A 70 -0.58 -8.75 -4.96
N ASP A 71 -1.05 -8.19 -6.08
CA ASP A 71 -0.44 -8.36 -7.39
C ASP A 71 0.66 -7.30 -7.59
N VAL A 72 0.54 -6.14 -6.95
CA VAL A 72 1.50 -5.03 -7.03
C VAL A 72 1.50 -4.19 -5.74
N VAL A 73 2.67 -3.75 -5.31
CA VAL A 73 2.81 -2.74 -4.24
C VAL A 73 3.06 -1.38 -4.88
N LEU A 74 2.17 -0.43 -4.68
CA LEU A 74 2.24 0.92 -5.21
C LEU A 74 2.78 1.88 -4.13
N VAL A 75 3.80 2.66 -4.48
CA VAL A 75 4.38 3.66 -3.57
C VAL A 75 4.80 4.94 -4.31
N GLY A 76 4.72 6.08 -3.64
CA GLY A 76 5.23 7.35 -4.14
C GLY A 76 6.75 7.43 -4.05
N GLY A 77 7.40 8.02 -5.05
CA GLY A 77 8.87 8.09 -5.12
C GLY A 77 9.54 8.81 -3.95
N GLY A 78 8.85 9.73 -3.28
CA GLY A 78 9.33 10.36 -2.04
C GLY A 78 9.44 9.36 -0.90
N THR A 79 8.36 8.62 -0.64
CA THR A 79 8.31 7.56 0.38
C THR A 79 9.30 6.44 0.08
N ALA A 80 9.40 6.00 -1.18
CA ALA A 80 10.36 4.97 -1.57
C ALA A 80 11.81 5.36 -1.22
N ARG A 81 12.18 6.65 -1.34
CA ARG A 81 13.50 7.16 -0.95
C ARG A 81 13.64 7.29 0.56
N ALA A 82 12.67 7.92 1.22
CA ALA A 82 12.72 8.20 2.66
C ALA A 82 12.80 6.92 3.49
N GLU A 83 12.04 5.90 3.10
CA GLU A 83 11.97 4.60 3.78
C GLU A 83 12.96 3.57 3.20
N ASN A 84 13.83 3.97 2.26
CA ASN A 84 14.85 3.11 1.64
C ASN A 84 14.30 1.76 1.14
N TYR A 85 13.26 1.83 0.30
CA TYR A 85 12.56 0.64 -0.22
C TYR A 85 13.51 -0.31 -0.96
N GLY A 86 13.38 -1.61 -0.65
CA GLY A 86 13.84 -2.72 -1.48
C GLY A 86 12.69 -3.34 -2.28
N GLY A 87 12.93 -4.50 -2.88
CA GLY A 87 11.88 -5.36 -3.41
C GLY A 87 10.93 -5.83 -2.31
N ALA A 88 9.74 -6.30 -2.70
CA ALA A 88 8.85 -6.94 -1.75
C ALA A 88 9.45 -8.29 -1.31
N HIS A 89 9.39 -8.57 0.00
CA HIS A 89 9.70 -9.88 0.56
C HIS A 89 8.37 -10.55 0.95
N THR A 90 8.18 -11.79 0.52
CA THR A 90 6.93 -12.55 0.69
C THR A 90 7.25 -14.03 0.88
N ASP A 91 6.28 -14.81 1.38
CA ASP A 91 6.45 -16.26 1.50
C ASP A 91 6.09 -16.95 0.18
N ALA A 92 7.10 -17.49 -0.51
CA ALA A 92 6.92 -18.08 -1.85
C ALA A 92 5.91 -19.24 -1.85
N HIS A 93 5.94 -20.11 -0.83
CA HIS A 93 4.99 -21.23 -0.74
C HIS A 93 3.56 -20.72 -0.53
N ARG A 94 3.37 -19.69 0.27
CA ARG A 94 2.09 -19.03 0.51
C ARG A 94 1.59 -18.37 -0.77
N ARG A 95 2.44 -17.65 -1.50
CA ARG A 95 2.08 -17.02 -2.78
C ARG A 95 1.67 -18.04 -3.84
N ILE A 96 2.33 -19.19 -3.93
CA ILE A 96 1.91 -20.29 -4.81
C ILE A 96 0.53 -20.81 -4.39
N ARG A 97 0.31 -21.04 -3.08
CA ARG A 97 -1.01 -21.48 -2.57
C ARG A 97 -2.10 -20.46 -2.89
N LEU A 98 -1.85 -19.17 -2.66
CA LEU A 98 -2.80 -18.09 -2.96
C LEU A 98 -3.16 -18.04 -4.45
N HIS A 99 -2.17 -18.22 -5.32
CA HIS A 99 -2.38 -18.27 -6.77
C HIS A 99 -3.32 -19.41 -7.16
N HIS A 100 -3.10 -20.62 -6.66
CA HIS A 100 -3.97 -21.77 -6.93
C HIS A 100 -5.42 -21.57 -6.45
N HIS A 101 -5.64 -20.76 -5.41
CA HIS A 101 -6.97 -20.45 -4.88
C HIS A 101 -7.60 -19.20 -5.50
N GLY A 102 -6.91 -18.52 -6.42
CA GLY A 102 -7.39 -17.27 -7.04
C GLY A 102 -7.44 -16.07 -6.08
N LEU A 103 -6.70 -16.11 -4.97
CA LEU A 103 -6.72 -15.10 -3.90
C LEU A 103 -5.62 -14.03 -4.04
N GLY A 104 -4.80 -14.10 -5.08
CA GLY A 104 -3.60 -13.29 -5.26
C GLY A 104 -2.40 -14.18 -5.54
N GLY A 105 -1.21 -13.79 -5.09
CA GLY A 105 -0.02 -14.61 -5.23
C GLY A 105 0.53 -14.69 -6.66
N ALA A 106 1.48 -15.59 -6.88
CA ALA A 106 2.13 -15.80 -8.17
C ALA A 106 2.36 -17.31 -8.41
N PRO A 107 2.30 -17.79 -9.66
CA PRO A 107 2.45 -19.22 -9.98
C PRO A 107 3.82 -19.78 -9.59
N ASP A 108 4.86 -18.95 -9.61
CA ASP A 108 6.23 -19.28 -9.21
C ASP A 108 6.58 -18.82 -7.78
N GLY A 109 5.61 -18.25 -7.06
CA GLY A 109 5.81 -17.69 -5.73
C GLY A 109 6.58 -16.37 -5.70
N SER A 110 6.85 -15.74 -6.85
CA SER A 110 7.54 -14.46 -6.93
C SER A 110 6.81 -13.36 -6.14
N PRO A 111 7.54 -12.48 -5.42
CA PRO A 111 6.93 -11.35 -4.74
C PRO A 111 6.32 -10.37 -5.76
N PRO A 112 5.31 -9.58 -5.36
CA PRO A 112 4.74 -8.57 -6.23
C PRO A 112 5.82 -7.51 -6.58
N PRO A 113 5.82 -6.94 -7.81
CA PRO A 113 6.67 -5.81 -8.12
C PRO A 113 6.33 -4.60 -7.24
N ILE A 114 7.35 -3.82 -6.91
CA ILE A 114 7.18 -2.46 -6.36
C ILE A 114 6.98 -1.50 -7.53
N ALA A 115 5.81 -0.90 -7.64
CA ALA A 115 5.48 0.16 -8.59
C ALA A 115 5.68 1.54 -7.94
N VAL A 116 6.69 2.27 -8.38
CA VAL A 116 7.03 3.60 -7.86
C VAL A 116 6.46 4.70 -8.76
N VAL A 117 5.60 5.55 -8.19
CA VAL A 117 5.05 6.74 -8.87
C VAL A 117 5.98 7.93 -8.65
N THR A 118 6.59 8.45 -9.71
CA THR A 118 7.54 9.57 -9.61
C THR A 118 7.46 10.50 -10.81
N ALA A 119 7.36 11.81 -10.57
CA ALA A 119 7.26 12.80 -11.66
C ALA A 119 8.58 12.97 -12.43
N ARG A 120 9.72 12.78 -11.77
CA ARG A 120 11.06 13.15 -12.28
C ARG A 120 12.01 11.97 -12.50
N ALA A 121 11.53 10.73 -12.30
CA ALA A 121 12.37 9.53 -12.30
C ALA A 121 13.60 9.67 -11.37
N ASP A 122 13.42 10.38 -10.25
CA ASP A 122 14.48 10.69 -9.29
C ASP A 122 14.64 9.55 -8.28
N LEU A 123 15.19 8.43 -8.75
CA LEU A 123 15.50 7.24 -7.96
C LEU A 123 16.97 6.88 -8.20
N ASP A 124 17.65 6.37 -7.18
CA ASP A 124 19.03 5.92 -7.31
C ASP A 124 19.07 4.52 -7.94
N PRO A 125 19.62 4.33 -9.14
CA PRO A 125 19.71 3.02 -9.79
C PRO A 125 20.59 2.02 -9.01
N ALA A 126 21.44 2.47 -8.09
CA ALA A 126 22.22 1.62 -7.20
C ALA A 126 21.51 1.29 -5.88
N GLY A 127 20.32 1.86 -5.64
CA GLY A 127 19.55 1.68 -4.42
C GLY A 127 18.95 0.27 -4.26
N ARG A 128 18.47 -0.03 -3.06
CA ARG A 128 17.88 -1.34 -2.71
C ARG A 128 16.70 -1.73 -3.60
N LEU A 129 15.93 -0.76 -4.08
CA LEU A 129 14.81 -1.01 -5.01
C LEU A 129 15.23 -1.80 -6.25
N PHE A 130 16.49 -1.64 -6.69
CA PHE A 130 17.03 -2.32 -7.88
C PHE A 130 18.04 -3.42 -7.54
N THR A 131 18.68 -3.35 -6.37
CA THR A 131 19.76 -4.28 -5.98
C THR A 131 19.33 -5.36 -4.99
N ASP A 132 18.26 -5.13 -4.23
CA ASP A 132 17.66 -6.04 -3.26
C ASP A 132 16.24 -6.39 -3.71
N THR A 133 16.14 -6.94 -4.92
CA THR A 133 14.87 -7.38 -5.50
C THR A 133 15.07 -8.59 -6.41
N VAL A 134 14.08 -9.47 -6.44
CA VAL A 134 13.99 -10.59 -7.38
C VAL A 134 12.92 -10.37 -8.45
N THR A 135 12.02 -9.41 -8.22
CA THR A 135 10.98 -9.00 -9.17
C THR A 135 11.33 -7.60 -9.67
N PRO A 136 11.49 -7.39 -11.00
CA PRO A 136 11.76 -6.07 -11.57
C PRO A 136 10.78 -5.00 -11.07
N PRO A 137 11.27 -3.87 -10.52
CA PRO A 137 10.39 -2.78 -10.09
C PRO A 137 9.79 -2.08 -11.30
N ILE A 138 8.60 -1.51 -11.12
CA ILE A 138 7.90 -0.72 -12.13
C ILE A 138 8.09 0.75 -11.77
N VAL A 139 8.46 1.59 -12.74
CA VAL A 139 8.58 3.04 -12.53
C VAL A 139 7.52 3.75 -13.36
N LEU A 140 6.50 4.25 -12.69
CA LEU A 140 5.41 5.03 -13.27
C LEU A 140 5.80 6.52 -13.28
N THR A 141 6.17 7.04 -14.45
CA THR A 141 6.72 8.41 -14.59
C THR A 141 6.10 9.21 -15.72
N THR A 142 6.57 10.45 -15.94
CA THR A 142 6.02 11.36 -16.95
C THR A 142 6.99 11.58 -18.10
N ALA A 143 6.50 12.04 -19.25
CA ALA A 143 7.36 12.43 -20.37
C ALA A 143 8.32 13.58 -20.01
N ALA A 144 7.98 14.39 -18.99
CA ALA A 144 8.82 15.46 -18.47
C ALA A 144 9.98 14.96 -17.58
N ALA A 145 10.04 13.67 -17.26
CA ALA A 145 11.20 13.08 -16.59
C ALA A 145 12.38 13.00 -17.58
N PRO A 146 13.59 13.47 -17.19
CA PRO A 146 14.75 13.45 -18.05
C PRO A 146 15.01 12.06 -18.66
N MET A 147 15.24 12.01 -19.97
CA MET A 147 15.43 10.77 -20.71
C MET A 147 16.56 9.92 -20.14
N GLU A 148 17.70 10.54 -19.85
CA GLU A 148 18.86 9.90 -19.23
C GLU A 148 18.50 9.20 -17.89
N ARG A 149 17.67 9.83 -17.05
CA ARG A 149 17.24 9.21 -15.79
C ARG A 149 16.39 7.97 -16.04
N ARG A 150 15.45 8.05 -17.00
CA ARG A 150 14.61 6.91 -17.39
C ARG A 150 15.47 5.75 -17.90
N GLU A 151 16.41 6.03 -18.79
CA GLU A 151 17.33 5.03 -19.34
C GLU A 151 18.20 4.38 -18.27
N ARG A 152 18.72 5.15 -17.30
CA ARG A 152 19.47 4.60 -16.16
C ARG A 152 18.63 3.66 -15.30
N LEU A 153 17.35 3.95 -15.08
CA LEU A 153 16.46 3.05 -14.34
C LEU A 153 16.15 1.78 -15.14
N THR A 154 15.93 1.89 -16.45
CA THR A 154 15.77 0.71 -17.33
C THR A 154 17.03 -0.15 -17.33
N ALA A 155 18.22 0.45 -17.41
CA ALA A 155 19.49 -0.26 -17.35
C ALA A 155 19.72 -0.96 -16.00
N ALA A 156 19.15 -0.41 -14.91
CA ALA A 156 19.14 -1.04 -13.59
C ALA A 156 18.04 -2.10 -13.42
N GLY A 157 17.32 -2.46 -14.49
CA GLY A 157 16.33 -3.54 -14.49
C GLY A 157 14.89 -3.10 -14.23
N ALA A 158 14.59 -1.79 -14.22
CA ALA A 158 13.23 -1.31 -14.03
C ALA A 158 12.39 -1.37 -15.32
N GLU A 159 11.11 -1.73 -15.18
CA GLU A 159 10.13 -1.46 -16.22
C GLU A 159 9.67 0.00 -16.13
N VAL A 160 10.14 0.87 -17.02
CA VAL A 160 9.80 2.30 -17.00
C VAL A 160 8.59 2.57 -17.90
N ILE A 161 7.52 3.08 -17.29
CA ILE A 161 6.26 3.43 -17.96
C ILE A 161 6.10 4.94 -17.94
N VAL A 162 6.00 5.52 -19.12
CA VAL A 162 5.84 6.96 -19.30
C VAL A 162 4.37 7.28 -19.55
N ALA A 163 3.79 8.11 -18.70
CA ALA A 163 2.43 8.61 -18.86
C ALA A 163 2.28 9.43 -20.15
N GLY A 164 1.03 9.49 -20.62
CA GLY A 164 0.64 10.38 -21.72
C GLY A 164 0.75 11.88 -21.36
N PRO A 165 0.24 12.76 -22.24
CA PRO A 165 0.40 14.22 -22.13
C PRO A 165 -0.09 14.82 -20.81
N ASP A 166 -1.11 14.24 -20.19
CA ASP A 166 -1.71 14.71 -18.93
C ASP A 166 -0.89 14.38 -17.67
N GLY A 167 0.28 13.76 -17.87
CA GLY A 167 1.15 13.30 -16.79
C GLY A 167 0.63 12.05 -16.09
N MET A 168 1.30 11.65 -15.00
CA MET A 168 0.99 10.42 -14.29
C MET A 168 -0.19 10.64 -13.34
N THR A 169 -1.39 10.75 -13.89
CA THR A 169 -2.67 10.91 -13.17
C THR A 169 -3.07 9.61 -12.45
N PRO A 170 -3.95 9.67 -11.43
CA PRO A 170 -4.53 8.46 -10.82
C PRO A 170 -5.13 7.49 -11.84
N THR A 171 -5.83 8.01 -12.85
CA THR A 171 -6.38 7.23 -13.96
C THR A 171 -5.27 6.56 -14.79
N ALA A 172 -4.21 7.29 -15.14
CA ALA A 172 -3.07 6.71 -15.86
C ALA A 172 -2.38 5.59 -15.07
N ILE A 173 -2.28 5.72 -13.73
CA ILE A 173 -1.78 4.66 -12.85
C ILE A 173 -2.68 3.43 -12.96
N ARG A 174 -3.99 3.59 -12.77
CA ARG A 174 -4.96 2.49 -12.89
C ARG A 174 -4.88 1.80 -14.25
N ASP A 175 -4.83 2.56 -15.33
CA ASP A 175 -4.82 2.02 -16.69
C ASP A 175 -3.51 1.28 -16.97
N ALA A 176 -2.36 1.78 -16.50
CA ALA A 176 -1.06 1.10 -16.60
C ALA A 176 -1.04 -0.24 -15.84
N LEU A 177 -1.65 -0.29 -14.66
CA LEU A 177 -1.79 -1.51 -13.85
C LEU A 177 -2.77 -2.50 -14.50
N THR A 178 -3.88 -1.99 -15.05
CA THR A 178 -4.88 -2.79 -15.77
C THR A 178 -4.27 -3.47 -16.99
N ALA A 179 -3.47 -2.75 -17.78
CA ALA A 179 -2.78 -3.28 -18.95
C ALA A 179 -1.80 -4.43 -18.63
N ARG A 180 -1.37 -4.55 -17.37
CA ARG A 180 -0.49 -5.62 -16.87
C ARG A 180 -1.24 -6.71 -16.11
N GLY A 181 -2.57 -6.61 -15.99
CA GLY A 181 -3.36 -7.53 -15.19
C GLY A 181 -3.09 -7.45 -13.69
N LEU A 182 -2.50 -6.35 -13.21
CA LEU A 182 -2.19 -6.11 -11.80
C LEU A 182 -3.42 -5.50 -11.12
N LEU A 183 -4.32 -6.36 -10.66
CA LEU A 183 -5.65 -5.93 -10.21
C LEU A 183 -5.74 -5.77 -8.67
N ARG A 184 -4.96 -6.52 -7.90
CA ARG A 184 -4.88 -6.39 -6.44
C ARG A 184 -3.78 -5.40 -6.07
N VAL A 185 -4.15 -4.14 -5.91
CA VAL A 185 -3.19 -3.06 -5.64
C VAL A 185 -3.10 -2.83 -4.14
N LEU A 186 -1.89 -2.93 -3.59
CA LEU A 186 -1.57 -2.47 -2.24
C LEU A 186 -0.82 -1.14 -2.34
N CYS A 187 -1.45 -0.05 -1.94
CA CYS A 187 -0.85 1.28 -1.90
C CYS A 187 -0.29 1.57 -0.51
N GLU A 188 1.03 1.67 -0.40
CA GLU A 188 1.75 1.97 0.86
C GLU A 188 2.07 3.48 0.97
N GLY A 189 1.32 4.32 0.23
CA GLY A 189 1.45 5.78 0.25
C GLY A 189 2.51 6.32 -0.71
N GLY A 190 3.17 7.45 -0.45
CA GLY A 190 2.98 8.33 0.70
C GLY A 190 1.72 9.19 0.66
N PRO A 191 1.58 10.11 1.62
CA PRO A 191 0.35 10.87 1.82
C PRO A 191 -0.16 11.64 0.61
N SER A 192 0.73 12.19 -0.21
CA SER A 192 0.34 12.88 -1.46
C SER A 192 -0.17 11.91 -2.53
N LEU A 193 0.38 10.68 -2.63
CA LEU A 193 -0.15 9.68 -3.55
C LEU A 193 -1.53 9.21 -3.09
N PHE A 194 -1.68 8.92 -1.79
CA PHE A 194 -2.97 8.56 -1.22
C PHE A 194 -4.01 9.68 -1.45
N GLY A 195 -3.69 10.94 -1.13
CA GLY A 195 -4.60 12.07 -1.36
C GLY A 195 -5.04 12.21 -2.83
N ARG A 196 -4.13 11.98 -3.79
CA ARG A 196 -4.47 12.00 -5.22
C ARG A 196 -5.38 10.84 -5.63
N LEU A 197 -5.13 9.62 -5.15
CA LEU A 197 -5.99 8.46 -5.41
C LEU A 197 -7.39 8.65 -4.80
N LEU A 198 -7.45 9.20 -3.58
CA LEU A 198 -8.70 9.51 -2.90
C LEU A 198 -9.50 10.59 -3.63
N GLY A 199 -8.84 11.68 -4.05
CA GLY A 199 -9.44 12.75 -4.84
C GLY A 199 -10.00 12.29 -6.19
N ALA A 200 -9.42 11.24 -6.77
CA ALA A 200 -9.90 10.62 -8.00
C ALA A 200 -10.95 9.51 -7.79
N GLY A 201 -11.35 9.25 -6.54
CA GLY A 201 -12.30 8.19 -6.23
C GLY A 201 -11.78 6.79 -6.61
N LEU A 202 -10.48 6.55 -6.49
CA LEU A 202 -9.88 5.23 -6.78
C LEU A 202 -9.64 4.38 -5.54
N VAL A 203 -9.74 4.94 -4.33
CA VAL A 203 -9.50 4.19 -3.09
C VAL A 203 -10.72 3.35 -2.75
N ASP A 204 -10.56 2.03 -2.73
CA ASP A 204 -11.61 1.07 -2.39
C ASP A 204 -11.56 0.68 -0.93
N GLU A 205 -10.36 0.50 -0.38
CA GLU A 205 -10.15 0.11 1.02
C GLU A 205 -9.07 0.94 1.69
N LEU A 206 -9.25 1.19 2.99
CA LEU A 206 -8.22 1.70 3.88
C LEU A 206 -7.99 0.69 5.00
N CYS A 207 -6.78 0.14 5.06
CA CYS A 207 -6.25 -0.54 6.22
C CYS A 207 -5.41 0.45 7.00
N LEU A 208 -5.85 0.77 8.22
CA LEU A 208 -5.18 1.73 9.09
C LEU A 208 -4.82 1.05 10.41
N THR A 209 -3.53 0.99 10.68
CA THR A 209 -2.99 0.67 12.00
C THR A 209 -2.98 1.92 12.86
N VAL A 210 -3.54 1.82 14.07
CA VAL A 210 -3.37 2.82 15.13
C VAL A 210 -2.34 2.26 16.12
N SER A 211 -1.15 2.85 16.10
CA SER A 211 -0.07 2.58 17.05
C SER A 211 -0.44 3.17 18.42
N PRO A 212 -0.21 2.46 19.54
CA PRO A 212 -0.55 2.90 20.90
C PRO A 212 0.45 3.96 21.43
N LEU A 213 0.70 5.00 20.63
CA LEU A 213 1.63 6.09 20.90
C LEU A 213 0.92 7.44 20.79
N LEU A 214 1.50 8.45 21.45
CA LEU A 214 1.26 9.86 21.19
C LEU A 214 2.57 10.47 20.68
N ALA A 215 2.53 11.17 19.55
CA ALA A 215 3.72 11.72 18.91
C ALA A 215 3.89 13.23 19.11
N ALA A 216 2.77 13.98 19.16
CA ALA A 216 2.75 15.43 18.98
C ALA A 216 3.52 15.88 17.72
N GLY A 217 4.00 17.14 17.71
CA GLY A 217 4.86 17.66 16.64
C GLY A 217 4.11 18.01 15.35
N SER A 218 4.86 18.11 14.25
CA SER A 218 4.38 18.59 12.94
C SER A 218 4.20 17.47 11.91
N ALA A 219 4.06 16.22 12.36
CA ALA A 219 3.81 15.10 11.47
C ALA A 219 2.53 15.32 10.64
N GLY A 220 2.57 14.92 9.38
CA GLY A 220 1.43 15.06 8.47
C GLY A 220 0.32 14.03 8.76
N ARG A 221 -0.76 14.14 7.99
CA ARG A 221 -1.85 13.14 7.96
C ARG A 221 -1.54 12.02 6.97
N ILE A 222 -2.29 10.91 7.05
CA ILE A 222 -2.16 9.77 6.12
C ILE A 222 -2.45 10.15 4.66
N ALA A 223 -3.28 11.17 4.42
CA ALA A 223 -3.60 11.66 3.08
C ALA A 223 -3.53 13.19 3.04
N VAL A 224 -2.90 13.73 1.98
CA VAL A 224 -2.74 15.17 1.76
C VAL A 224 -3.10 15.51 0.32
N SER A 225 -3.93 16.54 0.16
CA SER A 225 -4.38 17.10 -1.12
C SER A 225 -4.72 18.58 -0.94
N ASP A 226 -4.72 19.35 -2.03
CA ASP A 226 -5.05 20.79 -2.00
C ASP A 226 -6.49 21.04 -1.54
N ASN A 227 -7.40 20.11 -1.89
CA ASN A 227 -8.81 20.17 -1.54
C ASN A 227 -9.19 18.99 -0.65
N ALA A 228 -10.12 19.21 0.29
CA ALA A 228 -10.72 18.14 1.06
C ALA A 228 -11.64 17.28 0.17
N THR A 229 -11.57 15.96 0.31
CA THR A 229 -12.42 15.00 -0.41
C THR A 229 -13.13 14.08 0.59
N PRO A 230 -14.24 14.52 1.21
CA PRO A 230 -15.03 13.66 2.08
C PRO A 230 -15.51 12.41 1.32
N THR A 231 -15.07 11.24 1.77
CA THR A 231 -15.43 9.95 1.17
C THR A 231 -16.01 9.06 2.26
N PRO A 232 -17.31 8.69 2.18
CA PRO A 232 -17.91 7.81 3.16
C PRO A 232 -17.29 6.41 3.14
N MET A 233 -16.95 5.90 4.33
CA MET A 233 -16.33 4.59 4.53
C MET A 233 -17.17 3.76 5.51
N SER A 234 -17.23 2.45 5.30
CA SER A 234 -17.84 1.48 6.22
C SER A 234 -16.76 0.66 6.89
N LEU A 235 -16.84 0.56 8.22
CA LEU A 235 -15.97 -0.31 9.00
C LEU A 235 -16.26 -1.78 8.67
N ARG A 236 -15.24 -2.54 8.28
CA ARG A 236 -15.36 -3.98 8.02
C ARG A 236 -14.99 -4.81 9.24
N HIS A 237 -13.90 -4.46 9.91
CA HIS A 237 -13.51 -5.04 11.19
C HIS A 237 -12.47 -4.18 11.90
N VAL A 238 -12.31 -4.45 13.20
CA VAL A 238 -11.22 -3.97 14.04
C VAL A 238 -10.59 -5.20 14.69
N LEU A 239 -9.27 -5.33 14.56
CA LEU A 239 -8.48 -6.30 15.30
C LEU A 239 -7.68 -5.54 16.37
N LEU A 240 -7.55 -6.15 17.54
CA LEU A 240 -6.82 -5.59 18.66
C LEU A 240 -5.71 -6.57 19.06
N ASP A 241 -4.51 -6.05 19.29
CA ASP A 241 -3.46 -6.81 19.97
C ASP A 241 -3.36 -6.39 21.44
N SER A 242 -2.71 -7.22 22.23
CA SER A 242 -2.44 -7.08 23.66
C SER A 242 -1.61 -5.85 24.03
N ASP A 243 -0.85 -5.29 23.10
CA ASP A 243 -0.08 -4.04 23.27
C ASP A 243 -0.93 -2.77 23.05
N GLY A 244 -2.19 -2.92 22.66
CA GLY A 244 -3.09 -1.81 22.35
C GLY A 244 -3.09 -1.38 20.88
N THR A 245 -2.33 -2.05 20.01
CA THR A 245 -2.40 -1.85 18.55
C THR A 245 -3.82 -2.11 18.06
N MET A 246 -4.36 -1.20 17.26
CA MET A 246 -5.63 -1.41 16.56
C MET A 246 -5.39 -1.52 15.06
N LEU A 247 -5.77 -2.64 14.46
CA LEU A 247 -5.76 -2.83 13.00
C LEU A 247 -7.18 -2.66 12.49
N THR A 248 -7.44 -1.60 11.74
CA THR A 248 -8.78 -1.32 11.20
C THR A 248 -8.81 -1.54 9.70
N ARG A 249 -9.91 -2.11 9.19
CA ARG A 249 -10.17 -2.19 7.75
C ARG A 249 -11.48 -1.49 7.44
N TRP A 250 -11.41 -0.54 6.53
CA TRP A 250 -12.53 0.25 6.04
C TRP A 250 -12.69 0.04 4.55
N GLU A 251 -13.94 0.04 4.09
CA GLU A 251 -14.29 -0.09 2.68
C GLU A 251 -15.14 1.10 2.26
N ARG A 252 -14.89 1.63 1.07
CA ARG A 252 -15.65 2.75 0.53
C ARG A 252 -17.11 2.38 0.36
N GLN A 253 -18.02 3.28 0.73
CA GLN A 253 -19.43 3.11 0.41
C GLN A 253 -19.66 3.40 -1.07
N HIS A 254 -20.13 2.39 -1.81
CA HIS A 254 -20.71 2.62 -3.12
C HIS A 254 -22.11 3.19 -2.92
N THR A 255 -22.34 4.43 -3.33
CA THR A 255 -23.70 4.95 -3.49
C THR A 255 -24.39 4.07 -4.53
N GLN A 256 -25.41 3.32 -4.11
CA GLN A 256 -26.33 2.73 -5.08
C GLN A 256 -26.94 3.89 -5.87
N SER A 257 -26.64 3.93 -7.16
CA SER A 257 -27.25 4.86 -8.11
C SER A 257 -28.60 4.33 -8.56
#